data_AF-A0A1A2MJ08-F1
#
_entry.id   AF-A0A1A2MJ08-F1
#
_cell.length_a   1.000
_cell.length_b   1.000
_cell.length_c   1.000
_cell.angle_alpha   90.00
_cell.angle_beta   90.00
_cell.angle_gamma   90.00
#
_symmetry.space_group_name_H-M   'P 1'
#
loop_
_entity.id
_entity.type
_entity.pdbx_description
1 polymer ?
#
loop_
_entity_poly.entity_id
_entity_poly.type
_entity_poly.pdbx_seq_one_letter_code
_entity_poly.pdbx_strand_id
1 'polypeptide(L)'
;MNSVVDFGAYIYVHKPLRLYGINAPELSTQAGQDAKTWAIQWYQTHCPVGQFIMKSALDPEDKYGRLLATVYAADGACYNDDIVAAGHAVPYFP
;
A
#
# COMPACT_ATOMS: atom_id res chain seq x y z
N MET A 1 6.90 -2.24 7.78
CA MET A 1 5.78 -1.41 8.26
C MET A 1 4.63 -2.38 8.46
N ASN A 2 4.17 -2.53 9.70
CA ASN A 2 3.09 -3.46 10.04
C ASN A 2 1.79 -2.66 10.10
N SER A 3 0.77 -3.08 9.35
CA SER A 3 -0.51 -2.37 9.25
C SER A 3 -1.61 -3.20 9.93
N VAL A 4 -2.47 -2.53 10.70
CA VAL A 4 -3.65 -3.11 11.34
C VAL A 4 -4.87 -2.66 10.55
N VAL A 5 -5.73 -3.60 10.15
CA VAL A 5 -6.97 -3.33 9.39
C VAL A 5 -8.18 -3.62 10.28
N ASP A 6 -9.10 -2.65 10.38
CA ASP A 6 -10.37 -2.72 11.13
C ASP A 6 -11.52 -3.09 10.17
N PHE A 7 -12.23 -4.18 10.48
CA PHE A 7 -13.38 -4.68 9.71
C PHE A 7 -14.74 -4.38 10.37
N GLY A 8 -14.77 -3.63 11.48
CA GLY A 8 -15.94 -3.49 12.35
C GLY A 8 -16.07 -4.64 13.36
N ALA A 9 -16.99 -4.50 14.33
CA ALA A 9 -17.23 -5.47 15.42
C ALA A 9 -16.00 -5.82 16.28
N TYR A 10 -15.03 -4.90 16.43
CA TYR A 10 -13.76 -5.10 17.15
C TYR A 10 -12.87 -6.22 16.58
N ILE A 11 -13.02 -6.54 15.30
CA ILE A 11 -12.17 -7.51 14.61
C ILE A 11 -10.99 -6.78 13.97
N TYR A 12 -9.79 -7.10 14.46
CA TYR A 12 -8.53 -6.59 13.92
C TYR A 12 -7.78 -7.72 13.23
N VAL A 13 -7.41 -7.51 11.97
CA VAL A 13 -6.63 -8.49 11.20
C VAL A 13 -5.25 -7.91 10.93
N HIS A 14 -4.23 -8.66 11.32
CA HIS A 14 -2.84 -8.36 10.99
C HIS A 14 -2.42 -9.24 9.81
N LYS A 15 -2.38 -8.66 8.61
CA LYS A 15 -2.10 -9.40 7.37
C LYS A 15 -1.19 -8.59 6.45
N PRO A 16 -0.25 -9.24 5.74
CA PRO A 16 0.53 -8.55 4.72
C PRO A 16 -0.37 -8.05 3.59
N LEU A 17 -0.19 -6.78 3.25
CA LEU A 17 -0.85 -6.11 2.14
C LEU A 17 0.06 -6.11 0.91
N ARG A 18 -0.50 -6.36 -0.27
CA ARG A 18 0.16 -6.16 -1.56
C ARG A 18 -0.60 -5.09 -2.33
N LEU A 19 0.11 -4.05 -2.75
CA LEU A 19 -0.48 -3.00 -3.57
C LEU A 19 -0.86 -3.57 -4.93
N TYR A 20 -2.13 -3.45 -5.28
CA TYR A 20 -2.68 -3.96 -6.53
C TYR A 20 -2.17 -3.13 -7.72
N GLY A 21 -1.88 -3.79 -8.84
CA GLY A 21 -1.58 -3.12 -10.11
C GLY A 21 -0.18 -2.51 -10.24
N ILE A 22 0.69 -2.64 -9.24
CA ILE A 22 2.03 -2.03 -9.25
C ILE A 22 3.12 -2.98 -8.78
N ASN A 23 4.37 -2.74 -9.17
CA ASN A 23 5.54 -3.44 -8.65
C ASN A 23 6.60 -2.44 -8.18
N ALA A 24 6.98 -2.54 -6.91
CA ALA A 24 8.02 -1.73 -6.30
C ALA A 24 9.36 -2.50 -6.31
N PRO A 25 10.51 -1.81 -6.36
CA PRO A 25 11.82 -2.44 -6.29
C PRO A 25 12.04 -3.14 -4.94
N GLU A 26 12.86 -4.19 -4.96
CA GLU A 26 13.20 -4.97 -3.77
C GLU A 26 13.92 -4.12 -2.72
N LEU A 27 13.57 -4.30 -1.43
CA LEU A 27 14.14 -3.53 -0.31
C LEU A 27 15.66 -3.69 -0.15
N SER A 28 16.25 -4.76 -0.68
CA SER A 28 17.69 -4.98 -0.70
C SER A 28 18.44 -4.07 -1.69
N THR A 29 17.72 -3.36 -2.56
CA THR A 29 18.29 -2.44 -3.55
C THR A 29 18.21 -0.99 -3.06
N GLN A 30 19.09 -0.11 -3.58
CA GLN A 30 19.04 1.32 -3.27
C GLN A 30 17.67 1.91 -3.67
N ALA A 31 17.18 1.57 -4.86
CA ALA A 31 15.87 2.00 -5.34
C ALA A 31 14.72 1.57 -4.40
N GLY A 32 14.81 0.38 -3.78
CA GLY A 32 13.86 -0.09 -2.77
C GLY A 32 13.91 0.71 -1.47
N GLN A 33 15.09 1.12 -1.03
CA GLN A 33 15.24 2.00 0.14
C GLN A 33 14.71 3.41 -0.14
N ASP A 34 14.93 3.92 -1.35
CA ASP A 34 14.42 5.23 -1.78
C ASP A 34 12.89 5.20 -1.87
N ALA A 35 12.32 4.17 -2.49
CA ALA A 35 10.87 3.96 -2.56
C ALA A 35 10.23 3.83 -1.17
N LYS A 36 10.90 3.15 -0.24
CA LYS A 36 10.46 3.06 1.17
C LYS A 36 10.48 4.43 1.86
N THR A 37 11.52 5.22 1.64
CA THR A 37 11.64 6.57 2.22
C THR A 37 10.52 7.47 1.71
N TRP A 38 10.30 7.45 0.39
CA TRP A 38 9.19 8.16 -0.24
C TRP A 38 7.83 7.70 0.30
N ALA A 39 7.62 6.38 0.45
CA ALA A 39 6.39 5.83 1.01
C ALA A 39 6.09 6.38 2.41
N ILE A 40 7.10 6.40 3.28
CA ILE A 40 6.99 6.96 4.64
C ILE A 40 6.57 8.43 4.57
N GLN A 41 7.20 9.21 3.70
CA GLN A 41 6.89 10.64 3.53
C GLN A 41 5.46 10.84 3.02
N TRP A 42 5.02 10.05 2.03
CA TRP A 42 3.66 10.11 1.52
C TRP A 42 2.62 9.89 2.62
N TYR A 43 2.81 8.87 3.47
CA TYR A 43 1.90 8.62 4.60
C TYR A 43 1.94 9.73 5.65
N GLN A 44 3.11 10.32 5.91
CA GLN A 44 3.22 11.45 6.83
C GLN A 44 2.49 12.69 6.31
N THR A 45 2.49 12.89 4.99
CA THR A 45 1.82 14.01 4.34
C THR A 45 0.30 13.81 4.25
N HIS A 46 -0.14 12.65 3.76
CA HIS A 46 -1.55 12.42 3.42
C HIS A 46 -2.36 11.71 4.53
N CYS A 47 -1.69 11.02 5.45
CA CYS A 47 -2.32 10.27 6.52
C CYS A 47 -1.76 10.68 7.91
N PRO A 48 -1.77 11.97 8.28
CA PRO A 48 -1.11 12.47 9.50
C PRO A 48 -1.70 11.90 10.79
N VAL A 49 -2.95 11.43 10.76
CA VAL A 49 -3.63 10.76 11.89
C VAL A 49 -3.48 9.23 11.87
N GLY A 50 -2.67 8.69 10.95
CA GLY A 50 -2.41 7.25 10.83
C GLY A 50 -3.57 6.44 10.25
N GLN A 51 -4.51 7.09 9.57
CA GLN A 51 -5.68 6.45 8.96
C GLN A 51 -5.64 6.59 7.44
N PHE A 52 -6.06 5.53 6.74
CA PHE A 52 -6.18 5.49 5.29
C PHE A 52 -7.34 4.55 4.92
N ILE A 53 -7.87 4.73 3.71
CA ILE A 53 -8.92 3.91 3.15
C ILE A 53 -8.27 2.84 2.28
N MET A 54 -8.58 1.59 2.58
CA MET A 54 -8.12 0.45 1.79
C MET A 54 -9.29 -0.09 0.99
N LYS A 55 -9.16 -0.14 -0.34
CA LYS A 55 -10.09 -0.82 -1.23
C LYS A 55 -9.49 -2.16 -1.65
N SER A 56 -9.97 -3.25 -1.08
CA SER A 56 -9.55 -4.60 -1.49
C SER A 56 -10.21 -5.00 -2.81
N ALA A 57 -9.51 -5.81 -3.61
CA ALA A 57 -10.16 -6.57 -4.67
C ALA A 57 -10.98 -7.70 -4.03
N LEU A 58 -12.23 -7.90 -4.47
CA LEU A 58 -13.05 -9.06 -4.07
C LEU A 58 -12.48 -10.29 -4.79
N ASP A 59 -11.72 -11.12 -4.08
CA ASP A 59 -11.04 -12.36 -4.51
C ASP A 59 -10.03 -12.19 -5.68
N PRO A 60 -8.71 -12.49 -5.52
CA PRO A 60 -8.12 -13.49 -4.63
C PRO A 60 -7.03 -12.92 -3.71
N GLU A 61 -6.75 -13.65 -2.63
CA GLU A 61 -5.41 -13.58 -2.04
C GLU A 61 -4.40 -13.92 -3.14
N ASP A 62 -3.32 -13.15 -3.26
CA ASP A 62 -2.20 -13.58 -4.11
C ASP A 62 -1.76 -14.99 -3.67
N LYS A 63 -1.06 -15.75 -4.51
CA LYS A 63 -0.58 -17.13 -4.23
C LYS A 63 0.22 -17.31 -2.93
N TYR A 64 0.53 -16.20 -2.25
CA TYR A 64 1.22 -16.10 -0.97
C TYR A 64 0.30 -15.64 0.20
N GLY A 65 -1.02 -15.63 0.04
CA GLY A 65 -1.97 -15.26 1.10
C GLY A 65 -2.03 -13.76 1.40
N ARG A 66 -1.56 -12.88 0.50
CA ARG A 66 -1.51 -11.42 0.72
C ARG A 66 -2.79 -10.76 0.23
N LEU A 67 -3.28 -9.77 0.99
CA LEU A 67 -4.46 -9.00 0.57
C LEU A 67 -4.06 -8.02 -0.54
N LEU A 68 -4.69 -8.13 -1.71
CA LEU A 68 -4.54 -7.17 -2.79
C LEU A 68 -5.42 -5.95 -2.53
N ALA A 69 -4.81 -4.76 -2.51
CA ALA A 69 -5.53 -3.54 -2.22
C ALA A 69 -4.99 -2.31 -2.96
N THR A 70 -5.89 -1.36 -3.15
CA THR A 70 -5.56 0.03 -3.50
C THR A 70 -5.71 0.89 -2.24
N VAL A 71 -4.71 1.72 -1.97
CA VAL A 71 -4.69 2.57 -0.77
C VAL A 71 -5.00 4.02 -1.16
N TYR A 72 -5.91 4.62 -0.41
CA TYR A 72 -6.32 6.00 -0.55
C TYR A 72 -6.15 6.73 0.78
N ALA A 73 -5.74 7.99 0.73
CA ALA A 73 -5.81 8.88 1.88
C ALA A 73 -7.22 9.46 2.04
N ALA A 74 -7.47 10.06 3.21
CA ALA A 74 -8.77 10.67 3.51
C ALA A 74 -9.09 11.89 2.62
N ASP A 75 -8.05 12.54 2.08
CA ASP A 75 -8.15 13.64 1.11
C ASP A 75 -8.43 13.18 -0.33
N GLY A 76 -8.46 11.85 -0.57
CA GLY A 76 -8.68 11.24 -1.87
C GLY A 76 -7.41 10.94 -2.67
N ALA A 77 -6.22 11.25 -2.16
CA ALA A 77 -4.97 10.89 -2.83
C ALA A 77 -4.81 9.36 -2.93
N CYS A 78 -4.38 8.87 -4.09
CA CYS A 78 -4.24 7.44 -4.37
C CYS A 78 -2.76 7.04 -4.32
N TYR A 79 -2.39 6.29 -3.27
CA TYR A 79 -1.00 5.87 -3.07
C TYR A 79 -0.46 5.06 -4.26
N ASN A 80 -1.29 4.17 -4.82
CA ASN A 80 -0.88 3.28 -5.91
C ASN A 80 -0.50 4.06 -7.17
N ASP A 81 -1.22 5.14 -7.46
CA ASP A 81 -0.95 5.98 -8.62
C ASP A 81 0.24 6.92 -8.34
N ASP A 82 0.27 7.51 -7.13
CA ASP A 82 1.29 8.48 -6.74
C ASP A 82 2.70 7.86 -6.70
N ILE A 83 2.84 6.62 -6.21
CA ILE A 83 4.14 5.93 -6.16
C ILE A 83 4.69 5.62 -7.57
N VAL A 84 3.79 5.36 -8.52
CA VAL A 84 4.17 5.15 -9.92
C VAL A 84 4.52 6.48 -10.57
N ALA A 85 3.72 7.53 -10.34
CA ALA A 85 3.98 8.87 -10.85
C ALA A 85 5.30 9.45 -10.31
N ALA A 86 5.67 9.13 -9.07
CA ALA A 86 6.94 9.50 -8.45
C ALA A 86 8.14 8.66 -8.95
N GLY A 87 7.92 7.64 -9.78
CA GLY A 87 8.98 6.78 -10.33
C GLY A 87 9.52 5.73 -9.36
N HIS A 88 8.82 5.50 -8.24
CA HIS A 88 9.21 4.52 -7.22
C HIS A 88 8.55 3.15 -7.40
N ALA A 89 7.67 2.99 -8.38
CA ALA A 89 7.08 1.73 -8.80
C ALA A 89 6.74 1.74 -10.29
N VAL A 90 6.52 0.56 -10.86
CA VAL A 90 6.05 0.40 -12.25
C VAL A 90 4.67 -0.26 -12.28
N PRO A 91 3.82 0.04 -13.28
CA PRO A 91 2.58 -0.69 -13.48
C PRO A 91 2.84 -2.18 -13.68
N TYR A 92 2.06 -3.02 -13.01
CA TYR A 92 2.15 -4.47 -13.09
C TYR A 92 0.76 -5.07 -12.95
N PHE A 93 0.24 -5.60 -14.07
CA PHE A 93 -0.98 -6.37 -14.09
C PHE A 93 -0.61 -7.85 -14.03
N PRO A 94 -0.86 -8.54 -12.89
CA PRO A 94 -0.71 -9.99 -12.83
C PRO A 94 -1.76 -10.71 -13.68
#